data_AF-A0A2W4NRN7-F1
#
_entry.id   AF-A0A2W4NRN7-F1
#
_cell.length_a   1.000
_cell.length_b   1.000
_cell.length_c   1.000
_cell.angle_alpha   90.00
_cell.angle_beta   90.00
_cell.angle_gamma   90.00
#
_symmetry.space_group_name_H-M   'P 1'
#
loop_
_entity.id
_entity.type
_entity.pdbx_description
1 polymer ?
#
loop_
_entity_poly.entity_id
_entity_poly.type
_entity_poly.pdbx_seq_one_letter_code
_entity_poly.pdbx_strand_id
1 'polypeptide(L)'
;MYRHLLLSLLLMMALYSLCRIGFYLYNTSFFPDMTTGNLLYLMLGGLKFDLSAILYTNALFILLLIIPLNYRFNAGFKKGLGIWFLVTNGIALAMNVADIIYYRFTLRRTTADIFRQFEHETNLGSLFVRFLFDYWYATLFFVALVVIMVMAYKRLDYSGPQVQRPLSYYGGGVICMLGIVYLTIGGMRGGFRESTRPITLSNAGEYVRNPRDISIVLNTPFALFRTMGKTKVVPVPFYP
;
A
#
# COMPACT_ATOMS: atom_id res chain seq x y z
N MET A 1 -7.09 -20.99 -4.90
CA MET A 1 -7.16 -20.01 -3.80
C MET A 1 -5.81 -19.38 -3.48
N TYR A 2 -4.79 -20.12 -3.03
CA TYR A 2 -3.48 -19.53 -2.70
C TYR A 2 -2.83 -18.79 -3.87
N ARG A 3 -2.96 -19.35 -5.09
CA ARG A 3 -2.58 -18.66 -6.33
C ARG A 3 -3.32 -17.33 -6.54
N HIS A 4 -4.61 -17.26 -6.21
CA HIS A 4 -5.39 -16.02 -6.31
C HIS A 4 -4.87 -14.99 -5.31
N LEU A 5 -4.60 -15.38 -4.06
CA LEU A 5 -4.00 -14.48 -3.06
C LEU A 5 -2.68 -13.90 -3.57
N LEU A 6 -1.77 -14.77 -4.01
CA LEU A 6 -0.43 -14.37 -4.46
C LEU A 6 -0.50 -13.45 -5.68
N LEU A 7 -1.34 -13.76 -6.67
CA LEU A 7 -1.50 -12.92 -7.86
C LEU A 7 -2.15 -11.57 -7.52
N SER A 8 -3.12 -11.52 -6.61
CA SER A 8 -3.73 -10.27 -6.15
C SER A 8 -2.73 -9.37 -5.43
N LEU A 9 -1.85 -9.95 -4.58
CA LEU A 9 -0.78 -9.19 -3.91
C LEU A 9 0.29 -8.70 -4.91
N LEU A 10 0.68 -9.55 -5.88
CA LEU A 10 1.62 -9.17 -6.94
C LEU A 10 1.07 -8.07 -7.85
N LEU A 11 -0.23 -8.12 -8.17
CA LEU A 11 -0.91 -7.05 -8.91
C LEU A 11 -0.77 -5.72 -8.17
N MET A 12 -1.03 -5.70 -6.86
CA MET A 12 -0.88 -4.47 -6.07
C MET A 12 0.57 -4.00 -5.98
N MET A 13 1.54 -4.92 -5.85
CA MET A 13 2.97 -4.58 -5.87
C MET A 13 3.36 -3.89 -7.18
N ALA A 14 2.86 -4.38 -8.32
CA ALA A 14 3.11 -3.77 -9.63
C ALA A 14 2.48 -2.37 -9.72
N LEU A 15 1.23 -2.20 -9.27
CA LEU A 15 0.55 -0.90 -9.28
C LEU A 15 1.24 0.13 -8.37
N TYR A 16 1.70 -0.28 -7.18
CA TYR A 16 2.45 0.59 -6.27
C TYR A 16 3.81 0.98 -6.85
N SER A 17 4.48 0.05 -7.53
CA SER A 17 5.73 0.34 -8.23
C SER A 17 5.51 1.36 -9.37
N LEU A 18 4.41 1.24 -10.12
CA LEU A 18 4.01 2.22 -11.13
C LEU A 18 3.75 3.60 -10.51
N CYS A 19 3.05 3.66 -9.37
CA CYS A 19 2.86 4.90 -8.62
C CYS A 19 4.21 5.52 -8.19
N ARG A 20 5.16 4.71 -7.72
CA ARG A 20 6.50 5.20 -7.33
C ARG A 20 7.29 5.74 -8.53
N ILE A 21 7.22 5.06 -9.67
CA ILE A 21 7.85 5.55 -10.91
C ILE A 21 7.20 6.86 -11.33
N GLY A 22 5.86 6.94 -11.35
CA GLY A 22 5.13 8.17 -11.65
C GLY A 22 5.49 9.31 -10.69
N PHE A 23 5.63 9.01 -9.39
CA PHE A 23 6.09 9.95 -8.39
C PHE A 23 7.46 10.52 -8.70
N TYR A 24 8.43 9.66 -9.03
CA TYR A 24 9.78 10.08 -9.38
C TYR A 24 9.79 10.94 -10.64
N LEU A 25 9.14 10.48 -11.71
CA LEU A 25 9.09 11.18 -13.00
C LEU A 25 8.52 12.59 -12.87
N TYR A 26 7.44 12.74 -12.10
CA TYR A 26 6.80 14.04 -11.89
C TYR A 26 7.62 14.97 -10.98
N ASN A 27 8.38 14.42 -10.03
CA ASN A 27 9.15 15.19 -9.05
C ASN A 27 10.67 15.19 -9.33
N THR A 28 11.10 14.87 -10.55
CA THR A 28 12.52 14.80 -10.93
C THR A 28 13.31 16.07 -10.59
N SER A 29 12.69 17.24 -10.70
CA SER A 29 13.30 18.53 -10.33
C SER A 29 13.76 18.62 -8.87
N PHE A 30 13.21 17.79 -7.99
CA PHE A 30 13.60 17.73 -6.57
C PHE A 30 14.77 16.78 -6.29
N PHE A 31 15.22 16.03 -7.31
CA PHE A 31 16.27 15.00 -7.20
C PHE A 31 17.38 15.19 -8.25
N PRO A 32 18.10 16.33 -8.24
CA PRO A 32 19.07 16.67 -9.29
C PRO A 32 20.30 15.74 -9.33
N ASP A 33 20.68 15.12 -8.22
CA ASP A 33 21.88 14.28 -8.11
C ASP A 33 21.60 12.77 -8.32
N MET A 34 20.46 12.43 -8.91
CA MET A 34 19.99 11.04 -8.99
C MET A 34 20.63 10.29 -10.17
N THR A 35 21.55 9.36 -9.89
CA THR A 35 22.06 8.42 -10.89
C THR A 35 21.09 7.24 -11.10
N THR A 36 21.00 6.70 -12.33
CA THR A 36 20.15 5.54 -12.66
C THR A 36 20.38 4.33 -11.75
N GLY A 37 21.63 4.05 -11.38
CA GLY A 37 21.96 2.96 -10.45
C GLY A 37 21.44 3.19 -9.03
N ASN A 38 21.51 4.43 -8.54
CA ASN A 38 20.95 4.81 -7.24
C ASN A 38 19.43 4.75 -7.26
N LEU A 39 18.80 5.21 -8.35
CA LEU A 39 17.35 5.12 -8.54
C LEU A 39 16.87 3.66 -8.47
N LEU A 40 17.54 2.74 -9.19
CA LEU A 40 17.17 1.33 -9.16
C LEU A 40 17.32 0.72 -7.76
N TYR A 41 18.39 1.06 -7.04
CA TYR A 41 18.59 0.65 -5.66
C TYR A 41 17.48 1.16 -4.73
N LEU A 42 17.07 2.43 -4.88
CA LEU A 42 15.97 3.02 -4.13
C LEU A 42 14.61 2.38 -4.47
N MET A 43 14.37 2.07 -5.75
CA MET A 43 13.16 1.37 -6.19
C MET A 43 13.09 -0.04 -5.57
N LEU A 44 14.20 -0.78 -5.59
CA LEU A 44 14.31 -2.11 -4.98
C LEU A 44 14.15 -2.07 -3.46
N GLY A 45 14.77 -1.11 -2.78
CA GLY A 45 14.59 -0.89 -1.34
C GLY A 45 13.14 -0.54 -0.99
N GLY A 46 12.50 0.27 -1.83
CA GLY A 46 11.11 0.68 -1.72
C GLY A 46 10.11 -0.47 -1.77
N LEU A 47 10.41 -1.55 -2.52
CA LEU A 47 9.53 -2.73 -2.60
C LEU A 47 9.24 -3.34 -1.22
N LYS A 48 10.17 -3.26 -0.26
CA LYS A 48 9.94 -3.74 1.11
C LYS A 48 8.85 -2.94 1.82
N PHE A 49 8.86 -1.61 1.63
CA PHE A 49 7.85 -0.71 2.20
C PHE A 49 6.51 -0.84 1.50
N ASP A 50 6.51 -1.09 0.18
CA ASP A 50 5.29 -1.42 -0.58
C ASP A 50 4.66 -2.70 -0.10
N LEU A 51 5.47 -3.74 0.11
CA LEU A 51 4.99 -5.00 0.62
C LEU A 51 4.32 -4.83 1.98
N SER A 52 4.95 -4.14 2.93
CA SER A 52 4.33 -3.85 4.22
C SER A 52 2.99 -3.10 4.06
N ALA A 53 2.96 -2.05 3.22
CA ALA A 53 1.74 -1.26 2.99
C ALA A 53 0.59 -2.10 2.43
N ILE A 54 0.88 -2.94 1.43
CA ILE A 54 -0.10 -3.80 0.77
C ILE A 54 -0.61 -4.86 1.75
N LEU A 55 0.27 -5.46 2.55
CA LEU A 55 -0.12 -6.43 3.57
C LEU A 55 -1.01 -5.79 4.64
N TYR A 56 -0.72 -4.55 5.08
CA TYR A 56 -1.60 -3.83 6.01
C TYR A 56 -2.96 -3.50 5.39
N THR A 57 -2.97 -2.94 4.18
CA THR A 57 -4.20 -2.57 3.45
C THR A 57 -5.09 -3.78 3.19
N ASN A 58 -4.48 -4.94 2.92
CA ASN A 58 -5.17 -6.18 2.59
C ASN A 58 -5.23 -7.18 3.75
N ALA A 59 -4.90 -6.80 4.99
CA ALA A 59 -4.86 -7.73 6.12
C ALA A 59 -6.20 -8.46 6.32
N LEU A 60 -7.32 -7.74 6.23
CA LEU A 60 -8.65 -8.33 6.33
C LEU A 60 -8.96 -9.26 5.13
N PHE A 61 -8.57 -8.86 3.92
CA PHE A 61 -8.74 -9.68 2.71
C PHE A 61 -7.95 -11.00 2.81
N ILE A 62 -6.69 -10.91 3.25
CA ILE A 62 -5.79 -12.05 3.48
C ILE A 62 -6.42 -12.98 4.52
N LEU A 63 -6.84 -12.45 5.67
CA LEU A 63 -7.44 -13.23 6.76
C LEU A 63 -8.71 -13.97 6.30
N LEU A 64 -9.66 -13.25 5.68
CA LEU A 64 -10.92 -13.83 5.22
C LEU A 64 -10.74 -14.90 4.14
N LEU A 65 -9.70 -14.79 3.30
CA LEU A 65 -9.42 -15.77 2.26
C LEU A 65 -8.74 -17.04 2.81
N ILE A 66 -7.85 -16.88 3.79
CA ILE A 66 -7.05 -17.99 4.34
C ILE A 66 -7.88 -18.92 5.22
N ILE A 67 -8.84 -18.39 5.99
CA ILE A 67 -9.65 -19.21 6.90
C ILE A 67 -10.32 -20.34 6.07
N PRO A 68 -10.14 -21.62 6.47
CA PRO A 68 -10.63 -22.77 5.72
C PRO A 68 -12.14 -23.00 5.91
N LEU A 69 -12.97 -21.97 5.67
CA LEU A 69 -14.44 -22.07 5.70
C LEU A 69 -14.98 -22.39 4.30
N ASN A 70 -15.96 -23.29 4.20
CA ASN A 70 -16.61 -23.63 2.93
C ASN A 70 -17.42 -22.46 2.35
N TYR A 71 -17.88 -21.53 3.21
CA TYR A 71 -18.64 -20.35 2.81
C TYR A 71 -17.85 -19.41 1.87
N ARG A 72 -16.51 -19.51 1.84
CA ARG A 72 -15.65 -18.65 1.01
C ARG A 72 -15.79 -18.87 -0.50
N PHE A 73 -16.41 -19.98 -0.91
CA PHE A 73 -16.67 -20.29 -2.31
C PHE A 73 -18.05 -19.82 -2.78
N ASN A 74 -18.90 -19.34 -1.87
CA ASN A 74 -20.19 -18.76 -2.21
C ASN A 74 -20.01 -17.52 -3.09
N ALA A 75 -20.80 -17.40 -4.16
CA ALA A 75 -20.77 -16.27 -5.09
C ALA A 75 -20.96 -14.92 -4.37
N GLY A 76 -21.84 -14.87 -3.37
CA GLY A 76 -22.05 -13.65 -2.55
C GLY A 76 -20.79 -13.25 -1.78
N PHE A 77 -20.14 -14.20 -1.11
CA PHE A 77 -18.90 -13.95 -0.37
C PHE A 77 -17.76 -13.51 -1.29
N LYS A 78 -17.58 -14.17 -2.44
CA LYS A 78 -16.57 -13.79 -3.44
C LYS A 78 -16.79 -12.37 -3.94
N LYS A 79 -18.05 -12.01 -4.25
CA LYS A 79 -18.41 -10.66 -4.71
C LYS A 79 -18.13 -9.62 -3.63
N GLY A 80 -18.53 -9.88 -2.39
CA GLY A 80 -18.26 -8.99 -1.25
C GLY A 80 -16.76 -8.79 -1.02
N LEU A 81 -15.99 -9.88 -1.02
CA LEU A 81 -14.53 -9.84 -0.84
C LEU A 81 -13.83 -9.10 -1.99
N GLY A 82 -14.29 -9.27 -3.22
CA GLY A 82 -13.78 -8.55 -4.39
C GLY A 82 -14.09 -7.06 -4.35
N ILE A 83 -15.31 -6.66 -3.95
CA ILE A 83 -15.65 -5.25 -3.74
C ILE A 83 -14.77 -4.66 -2.64
N TRP A 84 -14.61 -5.35 -1.51
CA TRP A 84 -13.74 -4.92 -0.43
C TRP A 84 -12.31 -4.68 -0.92
N PHE A 85 -11.73 -5.66 -1.63
CA PHE A 85 -10.40 -5.54 -2.23
C PHE A 85 -10.28 -4.34 -3.17
N LEU A 86 -11.25 -4.14 -4.07
CA LEU A 86 -11.21 -3.04 -5.03
C LEU A 86 -11.34 -1.67 -4.35
N VAL A 87 -12.20 -1.55 -3.34
CA VAL A 87 -12.40 -0.30 -2.61
C VAL A 87 -11.18 0.06 -1.77
N THR A 88 -10.65 -0.86 -0.95
CA THR A 88 -9.51 -0.57 -0.08
C THR A 88 -8.25 -0.25 -0.87
N ASN A 89 -7.96 -1.03 -1.92
CA ASN A 89 -6.81 -0.76 -2.78
C ASN A 89 -7.03 0.47 -3.68
N GLY A 90 -8.26 0.75 -4.10
CA GLY A 90 -8.60 1.98 -4.82
C GLY A 90 -8.31 3.23 -4.00
N ILE A 91 -8.70 3.25 -2.72
CA ILE A 91 -8.35 4.33 -1.79
C ILE A 91 -6.84 4.44 -1.62
N ALA A 92 -6.14 3.31 -1.48
CA ALA A 92 -4.69 3.32 -1.30
C ALA A 92 -3.91 3.81 -2.55
N LEU A 93 -4.40 3.49 -3.75
CA LEU A 93 -3.89 4.05 -5.00
C LEU A 93 -4.19 5.55 -5.10
N ALA A 94 -5.39 5.99 -4.72
CA ALA A 94 -5.75 7.41 -4.71
C ALA A 94 -4.80 8.21 -3.80
N MET A 95 -4.49 7.68 -2.62
CA MET A 95 -3.52 8.30 -1.70
C MET A 95 -2.12 8.40 -2.32
N ASN A 96 -1.64 7.34 -2.99
CA ASN A 96 -0.35 7.38 -3.69
C ASN A 96 -0.33 8.42 -4.82
N VAL A 97 -1.41 8.53 -5.60
CA VAL A 97 -1.48 9.48 -6.72
C VAL A 97 -1.61 10.92 -6.23
N ALA A 98 -2.45 11.18 -5.24
CA ALA A 98 -2.56 12.50 -4.62
C ALA A 98 -1.18 12.99 -4.15
N ASP A 99 -0.44 12.10 -3.51
CA ASP A 99 0.88 12.40 -2.97
C ASP A 99 1.94 12.74 -4.04
N ILE A 100 1.76 12.31 -5.29
CA ILE A 100 2.61 12.75 -6.42
C ILE A 100 2.56 14.27 -6.59
N ILE A 101 1.37 14.85 -6.44
CA ILE A 101 1.13 16.28 -6.58
C ILE A 101 1.49 17.01 -5.28
N TYR A 102 0.99 16.50 -4.15
CA TYR A 102 1.15 17.16 -2.85
C TYR A 102 2.60 17.27 -2.41
N TYR A 103 3.47 16.32 -2.80
CA TYR A 103 4.89 16.35 -2.46
C TYR A 103 5.60 17.64 -2.87
N ARG A 104 5.19 18.28 -3.97
CA ARG A 104 5.75 19.57 -4.41
C ARG A 104 5.51 20.70 -3.42
N PHE A 105 4.44 20.62 -2.63
CA PHE A 105 4.04 21.64 -1.67
C PHE A 105 4.60 21.38 -0.28
N THR A 106 4.65 20.11 0.15
CA THR A 106 5.10 19.73 1.50
C THR A 106 6.57 19.30 1.57
N LEU A 107 7.21 18.96 0.44
CA LEU A 107 8.55 18.35 0.36
C LEU A 107 8.70 17.08 1.22
N ARG A 108 7.58 16.47 1.61
CA ARG A 108 7.45 15.28 2.44
C ARG A 108 6.25 14.47 1.97
N ARG A 109 6.35 13.15 2.06
CA ARG A 109 5.22 12.23 1.82
C ARG A 109 4.06 12.56 2.75
N THR A 110 2.84 12.55 2.21
CA THR A 110 1.59 12.90 2.92
C THR A 110 1.42 12.02 4.16
N THR A 111 1.36 12.66 5.33
CA THR A 111 1.15 12.04 6.65
C THR A 111 -0.28 12.30 7.14
N ALA A 112 -0.68 11.62 8.22
CA ALA A 112 -2.02 11.78 8.80
C ALA A 112 -2.32 13.22 9.26
N ASP A 113 -1.29 14.07 9.37
CA ASP A 113 -1.41 15.48 9.69
C ASP A 113 -2.14 16.28 8.60
N ILE A 114 -2.05 15.87 7.33
CA ILE A 114 -2.76 16.54 6.23
C ILE A 114 -4.27 16.28 6.36
N PHE A 115 -4.68 15.06 6.71
CA PHE A 115 -6.09 14.77 7.00
C PHE A 115 -6.64 15.58 8.18
N ARG A 116 -5.81 15.89 9.19
CA ARG A 116 -6.19 16.78 10.30
C ARG A 116 -6.33 18.25 9.89
N GLN A 117 -5.54 18.71 8.91
CA GLN A 117 -5.70 20.05 8.35
C GLN A 117 -7.02 20.18 7.59
N PHE A 118 -7.45 19.11 6.94
CA PHE A 118 -8.73 19.03 6.23
C PHE A 118 -9.93 18.72 7.13
N GLU A 119 -9.73 18.28 8.37
CA GLU A 119 -10.80 17.91 9.31
C GLU A 119 -11.70 19.10 9.72
N HIS A 120 -11.19 20.34 9.61
CA HIS A 120 -11.93 21.57 9.90
C HIS A 120 -12.45 22.29 8.64
N GLU A 121 -12.18 21.77 7.44
CA GLU A 121 -12.61 22.38 6.19
C GLU A 121 -14.02 21.91 5.81
N THR A 122 -14.96 22.85 5.66
CA THR A 122 -16.36 22.54 5.31
C THR A 122 -16.57 22.26 3.83
N ASN A 123 -15.60 22.58 2.97
CA ASN A 123 -15.71 22.53 1.51
C ASN A 123 -14.86 21.43 0.83
N LEU A 124 -14.58 20.33 1.53
CA LEU A 124 -13.73 19.24 1.01
C LEU A 124 -14.19 18.67 -0.34
N GLY A 125 -15.50 18.55 -0.55
CA GLY A 125 -16.05 18.02 -1.81
C GLY A 125 -15.77 18.93 -3.01
N SER A 126 -15.97 20.24 -2.86
CA SER A 126 -15.70 21.22 -3.92
C SER A 126 -14.20 21.30 -4.22
N LEU A 127 -13.36 21.26 -3.18
CA LEU A 127 -11.90 21.26 -3.31
C LEU A 127 -11.39 20.00 -4.02
N PHE A 128 -11.97 18.83 -3.71
CA PHE A 128 -11.67 17.58 -4.39
C PHE A 128 -12.04 17.61 -5.87
N VAL A 129 -13.24 18.12 -6.21
CA VAL A 129 -13.67 18.25 -7.61
C VAL A 129 -12.75 19.20 -8.38
N ARG A 130 -12.41 20.35 -7.78
CA ARG A 130 -11.46 21.29 -8.39
C ARG A 130 -10.09 20.66 -8.62
N PHE A 131 -9.60 19.89 -7.65
CA PHE A 131 -8.33 19.16 -7.77
C PHE A 131 -8.34 18.14 -8.92
N LEU A 132 -9.47 17.47 -9.18
CA LEU A 132 -9.60 16.54 -10.31
C LEU A 132 -9.42 17.24 -11.66
N PHE A 133 -9.90 18.48 -11.78
CA PHE A 133 -9.78 19.29 -13.01
C PHE A 133 -8.42 19.97 -13.13
N ASP A 134 -7.95 20.62 -12.06
CA ASP A 134 -6.65 21.31 -12.04
C ASP A 134 -5.50 20.32 -12.30
N TYR A 135 -5.64 19.07 -11.85
CA TYR A 135 -4.66 17.99 -12.03
C TYR A 135 -5.18 16.83 -12.87
N TRP A 136 -5.82 17.14 -14.00
CA TRP A 136 -6.42 16.17 -14.91
C TRP A 136 -5.49 15.01 -15.33
N TYR A 137 -4.18 15.25 -15.45
CA TYR A 137 -3.19 14.22 -15.80
C TYR A 137 -3.02 13.18 -14.68
N ALA A 138 -3.05 13.61 -13.41
CA ALA A 138 -2.99 12.69 -12.27
C ALA A 138 -4.32 11.95 -12.11
N THR A 139 -5.44 12.62 -12.37
CA THR A 139 -6.76 12.00 -12.44
C THR A 139 -6.79 10.90 -13.51
N LEU A 140 -6.27 11.17 -14.71
CA LEU A 140 -6.18 10.19 -15.80
C LEU A 140 -5.27 9.02 -15.41
N PHE A 141 -4.14 9.29 -14.78
CA PHE A 141 -3.22 8.27 -14.26
C PHE A 141 -3.90 7.38 -13.21
N PHE A 142 -4.64 7.97 -12.26
CA PHE A 142 -5.41 7.22 -11.27
C PHE A 142 -6.48 6.34 -11.92
N VAL A 143 -7.27 6.90 -12.85
CA VAL A 143 -8.29 6.14 -13.59
C VAL A 143 -7.66 4.96 -14.33
N ALA A 144 -6.52 5.16 -14.98
CA ALA A 144 -5.80 4.08 -15.66
C ALA A 144 -5.38 2.96 -14.68
N LEU A 145 -4.83 3.31 -13.51
CA LEU A 145 -4.48 2.33 -12.47
C LEU A 145 -5.69 1.55 -11.96
N VAL A 146 -6.82 2.21 -11.72
CA VAL A 146 -8.06 1.57 -11.27
C VAL A 146 -8.61 0.64 -12.35
N VAL A 147 -8.60 1.05 -13.63
CA VAL A 147 -9.03 0.20 -14.74
C VAL A 147 -8.16 -1.05 -14.86
N ILE A 148 -6.83 -0.90 -14.78
CA ILE A 148 -5.90 -2.03 -14.79
C ILE A 148 -6.19 -2.97 -13.61
N MET A 149 -6.37 -2.42 -12.40
CA MET A 149 -6.69 -3.20 -11.21
C MET A 149 -7.99 -3.99 -11.37
N VAL A 150 -9.07 -3.35 -11.82
CA VAL A 150 -10.37 -4.01 -12.02
C VAL A 150 -10.28 -5.07 -13.12
N MET A 151 -9.63 -4.78 -14.25
CA MET A 151 -9.53 -5.71 -15.36
C MET A 151 -8.66 -6.93 -14.99
N ALA A 152 -7.53 -6.71 -14.33
CA ALA A 152 -6.67 -7.78 -13.86
C ALA A 152 -7.36 -8.62 -12.77
N TYR A 153 -8.04 -7.99 -11.82
CA TYR A 153 -8.75 -8.70 -10.76
C TYR A 153 -9.89 -9.56 -11.30
N LYS A 154 -10.65 -9.08 -12.30
CA LYS A 154 -11.71 -9.87 -12.96
C LYS A 154 -11.18 -11.14 -13.64
N ARG A 155 -9.91 -11.16 -14.08
CA ARG A 155 -9.27 -12.36 -14.67
C ARG A 155 -8.81 -13.36 -13.61
N LEU A 156 -8.77 -12.97 -12.34
CA LEU A 156 -8.34 -13.82 -11.24
C LEU A 156 -9.55 -14.56 -10.66
N ASP A 157 -9.95 -15.67 -11.26
CA ASP A 157 -10.95 -16.55 -10.64
C ASP A 157 -10.29 -17.58 -9.71
N TYR A 158 -11.05 -18.01 -8.70
CA TYR A 158 -10.70 -19.17 -7.89
C TYR A 158 -11.93 -20.04 -7.66
N SER A 159 -11.85 -21.28 -8.13
CA SER A 159 -12.89 -22.29 -7.91
C SER A 159 -12.63 -23.08 -6.61
N GLY A 160 -13.69 -23.60 -6.01
CA GLY A 160 -13.60 -24.47 -4.84
C GLY A 160 -13.09 -25.86 -5.24
N PRO A 161 -12.26 -26.51 -4.41
CA PRO A 161 -11.92 -27.90 -4.63
C PRO A 161 -13.17 -28.76 -4.46
N GLN A 162 -13.37 -29.74 -5.35
CA GLN A 162 -14.28 -30.87 -5.08
C GLN A 162 -13.60 -31.71 -4.00
N VAL A 163 -13.96 -31.46 -2.74
CA VAL A 163 -13.25 -32.02 -1.57
C VAL A 163 -13.51 -33.53 -1.48
N GLN A 164 -12.59 -34.34 -2.02
CA GLN A 164 -12.66 -35.81 -1.92
C GLN A 164 -12.18 -36.33 -0.54
N ARG A 165 -11.37 -35.55 0.20
CA ARG A 165 -10.85 -35.91 1.53
C ARG A 165 -10.86 -34.70 2.49
N PRO A 166 -11.86 -34.59 3.40
CA PRO A 166 -12.03 -33.39 4.24
C PRO A 166 -10.90 -33.22 5.25
N LEU A 167 -10.41 -34.29 5.88
CA LEU A 167 -9.40 -34.19 6.95
C LEU A 167 -8.05 -33.69 6.45
N SER A 168 -7.57 -34.18 5.29
CA SER A 168 -6.36 -33.68 4.65
C SER A 168 -6.51 -32.26 4.12
N TYR A 169 -7.73 -31.88 3.71
CA TYR A 169 -8.04 -30.55 3.22
C TYR A 169 -8.05 -29.50 4.36
N TYR A 170 -8.70 -29.79 5.48
CA TYR A 170 -8.70 -28.90 6.65
C TYR A 170 -7.32 -28.88 7.33
N GLY A 171 -6.67 -30.04 7.51
CA GLY A 171 -5.33 -30.11 8.11
C GLY A 171 -4.26 -29.37 7.28
N GLY A 172 -4.21 -29.63 5.96
CA GLY A 172 -3.33 -28.88 5.06
C GLY A 172 -3.69 -27.40 4.96
N GLY A 173 -4.98 -27.07 5.02
CA GLY A 173 -5.48 -25.69 5.06
C GLY A 173 -4.98 -24.92 6.28
N VAL A 174 -4.99 -25.54 7.47
CA VAL A 174 -4.49 -24.92 8.71
C VAL A 174 -2.97 -24.71 8.66
N ILE A 175 -2.20 -25.68 8.14
CA ILE A 175 -0.74 -25.52 7.99
C ILE A 175 -0.41 -24.38 7.03
N CYS A 176 -1.06 -24.33 5.87
CA CYS A 176 -0.90 -23.22 4.93
C CYS A 176 -1.34 -21.89 5.54
N MET A 177 -2.41 -21.87 6.34
CA MET A 177 -2.86 -20.68 7.06
C MET A 177 -1.78 -20.15 7.99
N LEU A 178 -1.22 -21.00 8.85
CA LEU A 178 -0.15 -20.61 9.77
C LEU A 178 1.08 -20.10 9.00
N GLY A 179 1.44 -20.76 7.90
CA GLY A 179 2.53 -20.32 7.03
C GLY A 179 2.29 -18.94 6.43
N ILE A 180 1.09 -18.67 5.90
CA ILE A 180 0.78 -17.36 5.31
C ILE A 180 0.69 -16.27 6.38
N VAL A 181 0.16 -16.58 7.57
CA VAL A 181 0.15 -15.64 8.70
C VAL A 181 1.59 -15.29 9.10
N TYR A 182 2.46 -16.30 9.25
CA TYR A 182 3.88 -16.11 9.56
C TYR A 182 4.58 -15.23 8.52
N LEU A 183 4.38 -15.53 7.23
CA LEU A 183 4.94 -14.74 6.12
C LEU A 183 4.39 -13.31 6.07
N THR A 184 3.10 -13.14 6.35
CA THR A 184 2.44 -11.82 6.39
C THR A 184 3.01 -10.96 7.51
N ILE A 185 3.18 -11.54 8.72
CA ILE A 185 3.78 -10.84 9.85
C ILE A 185 5.24 -10.51 9.57
N GLY A 186 6.02 -11.44 9.00
CA GLY A 186 7.41 -11.19 8.62
C GLY A 186 7.55 -10.12 7.54
N GLY A 187 6.66 -10.14 6.54
CA GLY A 187 6.58 -9.11 5.49
C GLY A 187 6.23 -7.74 6.06
N MET A 188 5.21 -7.65 6.92
CA MET A 188 4.85 -6.41 7.62
C MET A 188 6.01 -5.87 8.47
N ARG A 189 6.83 -6.73 9.07
CA ARG A 189 8.00 -6.36 9.88
C ARG A 189 9.25 -6.04 9.05
N GLY A 190 9.27 -6.34 7.75
CA GLY A 190 10.44 -6.11 6.88
C GLY A 190 11.60 -7.10 7.08
N GLY A 191 11.38 -8.22 7.78
CA GLY A 191 12.38 -9.26 8.03
C GLY A 191 12.07 -10.17 9.23
N PHE A 192 12.67 -11.37 9.24
CA PHE A 192 12.43 -12.44 10.24
C PHE A 192 13.44 -12.49 11.40
N ARG A 193 14.33 -11.49 11.56
CA ARG A 193 15.32 -11.49 12.66
C ARG A 193 14.66 -11.17 14.00
N GLU A 194 15.10 -11.82 15.08
CA GLU A 194 14.51 -11.70 16.43
C GLU A 194 14.49 -10.29 17.03
N SER A 195 15.27 -9.35 16.49
CA SER A 195 15.32 -7.95 16.94
C SER A 195 14.57 -6.97 16.02
N THR A 196 13.76 -7.45 15.06
CA THR A 196 13.06 -6.55 14.12
C THR A 196 11.81 -5.94 14.75
N ARG A 197 11.98 -4.72 15.27
CA ARG A 197 10.87 -3.80 15.54
C ARG A 197 10.07 -3.58 14.24
N PRO A 198 8.75 -3.28 14.31
CA PRO A 198 7.95 -3.02 13.11
C PRO A 198 8.62 -1.95 12.24
N ILE A 199 8.79 -2.23 10.94
CA ILE A 199 9.52 -1.35 10.02
C ILE A 199 9.05 0.11 10.17
N THR A 200 10.00 1.01 10.39
CA THR A 200 9.71 2.43 10.67
C THR A 200 10.05 3.28 9.46
N LEU A 201 9.52 4.51 9.44
CA LEU A 201 9.93 5.54 8.49
C LEU A 201 11.46 5.78 8.53
N SER A 202 12.09 5.63 9.70
CA SER A 202 13.54 5.78 9.87
C SER A 202 14.34 4.71 9.14
N ASN A 203 13.78 3.51 8.94
CA ASN A 203 14.47 2.42 8.24
C ASN A 203 14.66 2.74 6.74
N ALA A 204 13.87 3.66 6.17
CA ALA A 204 14.07 4.12 4.80
C ALA A 204 15.35 4.96 4.65
N GLY A 205 15.82 5.58 5.74
CA GLY A 205 17.10 6.30 5.77
C GLY A 205 18.31 5.40 5.53
N GLU A 206 18.23 4.10 5.85
CA GLU A 206 19.33 3.15 5.61
C GLU A 206 19.58 2.89 4.11
N TYR A 207 18.57 3.11 3.27
CA TYR A 207 18.66 2.89 1.82
C TYR A 207 19.10 4.13 1.05
N VAL A 208 19.31 5.25 1.74
CA VAL A 208 19.37 6.57 1.13
C VAL A 208 20.62 7.32 1.58
N ARG A 209 21.34 7.90 0.62
CA ARG A 209 22.54 8.72 0.90
C ARG A 209 22.18 10.17 1.27
N ASN A 210 21.15 10.72 0.64
CA ASN A 210 20.66 12.09 0.88
C ASN A 210 19.26 12.06 1.49
N PRO A 211 18.99 12.71 2.64
CA PRO A 211 17.67 12.67 3.31
C PRO A 211 16.46 13.01 2.43
N ARG A 212 16.67 13.73 1.31
CA ARG A 212 15.64 14.05 0.31
C ARG A 212 15.11 12.81 -0.41
N ASP A 213 15.94 11.81 -0.70
CA ASP A 213 15.55 10.63 -1.50
C ASP A 213 14.73 9.61 -0.69
N ILE A 214 14.60 9.82 0.63
CA ILE A 214 13.77 8.99 1.52
C ILE A 214 12.31 8.95 1.03
N SER A 215 11.82 10.05 0.47
CA SER A 215 10.48 10.12 -0.11
C SER A 215 10.30 9.21 -1.34
N ILE A 216 11.35 8.87 -2.08
CA ILE A 216 11.26 7.94 -3.21
C ILE A 216 11.04 6.51 -2.71
N VAL A 217 11.72 6.13 -1.62
CA VAL A 217 11.64 4.79 -1.03
C VAL A 217 10.28 4.55 -0.37
N LEU A 218 9.77 5.56 0.34
CA LEU A 218 8.50 5.46 1.07
C LEU A 218 7.29 5.60 0.15
N ASN A 219 6.18 4.96 0.54
CA ASN A 219 4.87 5.18 -0.07
C ASN A 219 3.91 5.84 0.93
N THR A 220 2.86 6.46 0.41
CA THR A 220 1.90 7.25 1.19
C THR A 220 1.05 6.40 2.14
N PRO A 221 0.48 5.25 1.72
CA PRO A 221 -0.30 4.42 2.63
C PRO A 221 0.52 3.90 3.81
N PHE A 222 1.78 3.52 3.59
CA PHE A 222 2.71 3.12 4.65
C PHE A 222 2.99 4.27 5.61
N ALA A 223 3.31 5.45 5.09
CA ALA A 223 3.58 6.63 5.91
C ALA A 223 2.35 7.00 6.77
N LEU A 224 1.15 6.91 6.21
CA LEU A 224 -0.10 7.13 6.93
C LEU A 224 -0.32 6.10 8.03
N PHE A 225 -0.23 4.80 7.74
CA PHE A 225 -0.38 3.75 8.75
C PHE A 225 0.62 3.89 9.90
N ARG A 226 1.82 4.40 9.65
CA ARG A 226 2.87 4.56 10.68
C ARG A 226 2.81 5.88 11.44
N THR A 227 2.12 6.89 10.91
CA THR A 227 1.95 8.21 11.56
C THR A 227 0.59 8.36 12.24
N MET A 228 -0.40 7.54 11.87
CA MET A 228 -1.71 7.49 12.51
C MET A 228 -1.56 7.20 14.01
N GLY A 229 -2.13 8.08 14.86
CA GLY A 229 -2.11 7.94 16.31
C GLY A 229 -0.82 8.34 17.02
N LYS A 230 0.20 8.87 16.31
CA LYS A 230 1.39 9.42 16.97
C LYS A 230 1.23 10.91 17.28
N THR A 231 1.37 11.27 18.55
CA THR A 231 1.40 12.67 19.02
C THR A 231 2.70 13.32 18.56
N LYS A 232 2.63 14.52 17.95
CA LYS A 232 3.84 15.31 17.68
C LYS A 232 4.50 15.64 19.01
N VAL A 233 5.83 15.53 19.05
CA VAL A 233 6.62 16.11 20.14
C VAL A 233 6.35 17.60 20.11
N VAL A 234 5.67 18.11 21.13
CA VAL A 234 5.42 19.54 21.29
C VAL A 234 6.80 20.20 21.45
N PRO A 235 7.14 21.21 20.64
CA PRO A 235 8.38 21.95 20.85
C PRO A 235 8.31 22.56 22.24
N VAL A 236 9.19 22.10 23.13
CA VAL A 236 9.35 22.70 24.45
C VAL A 236 9.97 24.08 24.21
N PRO A 237 9.35 25.18 24.66
CA PRO A 237 9.97 26.49 24.55
C PRO A 237 11.22 26.49 25.43
N PHE A 238 12.40 26.49 24.80
CA PHE A 238 13.67 26.58 25.52
C PHE A 238 13.97 28.01 26.00
N TYR A 239 13.21 29.01 25.54
CA TYR A 239 13.32 30.41 25.96
C TYR A 239 11.94 31.08 26.02
N PRO A 240 11.73 32.02 26.96
CA PRO A 240 10.51 32.82 27.10
C PRO A 240 10.31 33.82 25.95
#